data_AF-A0A9R0V6Z9-F1
#
_entry.id   AF-A0A9R0V6Z9-F1
#
_cell.length_a   1.000
_cell.length_b   1.000
_cell.length_c   1.000
_cell.angle_alpha   90.00
_cell.angle_beta   90.00
_cell.angle_gamma   90.00
#
_symmetry.space_group_name_H-M   'P 1'
#
loop_
_entity.id
_entity.type
_entity.pdbx_description
1 polymer ?
#
loop_
_entity_poly.entity_id
_entity_poly.type
_entity_poly.pdbx_seq_one_letter_code
_entity_poly.pdbx_strand_id
1 'polypeptide(L)'
;MGIDKSNVRRIIHYGLPQSLEAYYQEAGRAGRDGKLSDCTLYCNSMRTPTLLPNKRSDEQTRAAYRMLRDCFHYALNTSTCRAKILVKYFGEEFGSDGCEMCDVCINGPPEMHDFKEEAVVFMNVLQAQAGQATEGMDYNSTDCYTSGRRNIGAVPDFRMAVSYIREKIPRFAMTDKIWWQGLARILEDMGYIQEAAEIVSNLFQ
;
A
#
# COMPACT_ATOMS: atom_id res chain seq x y z
N MET A 1 -13.21 -16.71 21.79
CA MET A 1 -14.56 -17.15 22.23
C MET A 1 -15.62 -16.63 21.24
N GLY A 2 -16.77 -17.29 21.08
CA GLY A 2 -17.91 -16.87 20.23
C GLY A 2 -18.07 -17.65 18.92
N ILE A 3 -19.31 -18.00 18.54
CA ILE A 3 -19.74 -18.88 17.43
C ILE A 3 -19.13 -20.30 17.46
N ASP A 4 -19.94 -21.24 17.96
CA ASP A 4 -19.69 -22.68 17.87
C ASP A 4 -20.64 -23.32 16.84
N LYS A 5 -20.30 -23.17 15.57
CA LYS A 5 -21.05 -23.74 14.45
C LYS A 5 -20.08 -24.41 13.51
N SER A 6 -20.16 -25.74 13.40
CA SER A 6 -19.19 -26.52 12.65
C SER A 6 -19.31 -26.33 11.12
N ASN A 7 -20.50 -25.99 10.65
CA ASN A 7 -20.84 -25.92 9.23
C ASN A 7 -20.83 -24.51 8.62
N VAL A 8 -19.99 -23.61 9.13
CA VAL A 8 -19.79 -22.28 8.51
C VAL A 8 -19.06 -22.45 7.18
N ARG A 9 -19.70 -22.01 6.08
CA ARG A 9 -19.18 -22.16 4.71
C ARG A 9 -18.40 -20.97 4.18
N ARG A 10 -18.65 -19.78 4.69
CA ARG A 10 -17.97 -18.58 4.23
C ARG A 10 -17.68 -17.64 5.39
N ILE A 11 -16.46 -17.12 5.42
CA ILE A 11 -16.05 -15.99 6.25
C ILE A 11 -15.69 -14.85 5.30
N ILE A 12 -16.19 -13.65 5.58
CA ILE A 12 -15.89 -12.45 4.80
C ILE A 12 -15.29 -11.42 5.76
N HIS A 13 -14.03 -11.07 5.53
CA HIS A 13 -13.38 -9.94 6.18
C HIS A 13 -13.59 -8.71 5.32
N TYR A 14 -14.27 -7.70 5.86
CA TYR A 14 -14.52 -6.43 5.18
C TYR A 14 -13.63 -5.34 5.78
N GLY A 15 -12.41 -5.24 5.27
CA GLY A 15 -11.33 -4.45 5.85
C GLY A 15 -10.15 -5.33 6.27
N LEU A 16 -8.97 -4.71 6.41
CA LEU A 16 -7.79 -5.42 6.87
C LEU A 16 -7.94 -5.84 8.34
N PRO A 17 -7.56 -7.09 8.67
CA PRO A 17 -7.52 -7.55 10.06
C PRO A 17 -6.43 -6.80 10.82
N GLN A 18 -6.57 -6.71 12.14
CA GLN A 18 -5.60 -6.01 13.00
C GLN A 18 -4.25 -6.73 13.05
N SER A 19 -4.26 -8.04 12.84
CA SER A 19 -3.08 -8.91 12.80
C SER A 19 -3.38 -10.21 12.06
N LEU A 20 -2.33 -10.96 11.70
CA LEU A 20 -2.51 -12.27 11.08
C LEU A 20 -3.04 -13.31 12.05
N GLU A 21 -2.78 -13.18 13.34
CA GLU A 21 -3.38 -14.04 14.37
C GLU A 21 -4.88 -13.84 14.46
N ALA A 22 -5.34 -12.58 14.43
CA ALA A 22 -6.77 -12.27 14.41
C ALA A 22 -7.43 -12.87 13.16
N TYR A 23 -6.84 -12.63 11.99
CA TYR A 23 -7.29 -13.21 10.73
C TYR A 23 -7.36 -14.74 10.79
N TYR A 24 -6.30 -15.40 11.26
CA TYR A 24 -6.22 -16.85 11.33
C TYR A 24 -7.30 -17.43 12.26
N GLN A 25 -7.49 -16.83 13.43
CA GLN A 25 -8.53 -17.25 14.37
C GLN A 25 -9.95 -17.05 13.81
N GLU A 26 -10.18 -15.97 13.08
CA GLU A 26 -11.48 -15.65 12.47
C GLU A 26 -11.79 -16.54 11.26
N ALA A 27 -10.83 -16.70 10.35
CA ALA A 27 -10.93 -17.59 9.20
C ALA A 27 -11.09 -19.07 9.61
N GLY A 28 -10.37 -19.51 10.65
CA GLY A 28 -10.42 -20.88 11.19
C GLY A 28 -11.76 -21.28 11.85
N ARG A 29 -12.77 -20.40 11.79
CA ARG A 29 -14.15 -20.72 12.19
C ARG A 29 -14.93 -21.43 11.08
N ALA A 30 -14.50 -21.28 9.83
CA ALA A 30 -15.08 -21.97 8.69
C ALA A 30 -14.70 -23.47 8.68
N GLY A 31 -15.53 -24.31 8.07
CA GLY A 31 -15.07 -25.65 7.66
C GLY A 31 -14.73 -26.64 8.78
N ARG A 32 -15.17 -26.43 10.02
CA ARG A 32 -14.85 -27.34 11.15
C ARG A 32 -15.49 -28.72 11.03
N ASP A 33 -16.47 -28.87 10.14
CA ASP A 33 -17.04 -30.15 9.72
C ASP A 33 -16.22 -30.86 8.61
N GLY A 34 -15.04 -30.33 8.25
CA GLY A 34 -14.15 -30.86 7.22
C GLY A 34 -14.59 -30.60 5.78
N LYS A 35 -15.71 -29.92 5.57
CA LYS A 35 -16.21 -29.60 4.22
C LYS A 35 -15.59 -28.30 3.70
N LEU A 36 -15.42 -28.25 2.38
CA LEU A 36 -14.92 -27.06 1.68
C LEU A 36 -15.67 -25.81 2.11
N SER A 37 -14.88 -24.79 2.44
CA SER A 37 -15.33 -23.50 2.92
C SER A 37 -14.39 -22.42 2.40
N ASP A 38 -14.88 -21.20 2.33
CA ASP A 38 -14.21 -20.08 1.66
C ASP A 38 -13.99 -18.93 2.64
N CYS A 39 -12.86 -18.23 2.48
CA CYS A 39 -12.48 -17.08 3.29
C CYS A 39 -12.06 -15.94 2.38
N THR A 40 -12.90 -14.93 2.24
CA THR A 40 -12.65 -13.77 1.38
C THR A 40 -12.21 -12.57 2.22
N LEU A 41 -11.13 -11.90 1.80
CA LEU A 41 -10.66 -10.66 2.41
C LEU A 41 -10.81 -9.51 1.41
N TYR A 42 -11.71 -8.57 1.71
CA TYR A 42 -11.79 -7.30 1.00
C TYR A 42 -10.87 -6.30 1.68
N CYS A 43 -9.75 -5.98 1.04
CA CYS A 43 -8.84 -4.93 1.51
C CYS A 43 -8.92 -3.69 0.61
N ASN A 44 -8.86 -2.52 1.22
CA ASN A 44 -8.73 -1.25 0.51
C ASN A 44 -7.44 -0.57 0.97
N SER A 45 -6.44 -0.52 0.09
CA SER A 45 -5.13 0.08 0.35
C SER A 45 -5.16 1.61 0.47
N MET A 46 -6.30 2.26 0.21
CA MET A 46 -6.49 3.71 0.42
C MET A 46 -6.99 4.05 1.83
N ARG A 47 -7.49 3.07 2.59
CA ARG A 47 -7.86 3.33 3.99
C ARG A 47 -6.62 3.23 4.85
N THR A 48 -6.19 4.35 5.41
CA THR A 48 -5.23 4.37 6.51
C THR A 48 -5.79 3.49 7.63
N PRO A 49 -5.09 2.44 8.07
CA PRO A 49 -5.53 1.63 9.18
C PRO A 49 -5.66 2.52 10.41
N THR A 50 -6.91 2.75 10.85
CA THR A 50 -7.28 3.62 11.98
C THR A 50 -6.84 3.05 13.34
N LEU A 51 -5.86 2.14 13.34
CA LEU A 51 -5.65 1.12 14.38
C LEU A 51 -4.60 1.49 15.44
N LEU A 52 -4.06 2.71 15.39
CA LEU A 52 -3.11 3.16 16.41
C LEU A 52 -3.81 4.13 17.37
N PRO A 53 -4.25 3.66 18.56
CA PRO A 53 -4.71 4.55 19.62
C PRO A 53 -3.58 5.50 20.04
N ASN A 54 -3.92 6.76 20.29
CA ASN A 54 -3.03 7.89 20.63
C ASN A 54 -2.12 7.71 21.87
N LYS A 55 -2.13 6.57 22.56
CA LYS A 55 -1.43 6.34 23.85
C LYS A 55 -0.78 4.96 23.91
N ARG A 56 0.24 4.70 23.08
CA ARG A 56 1.12 3.53 23.17
C ARG A 56 2.55 3.98 23.47
N SER A 57 3.31 3.16 24.18
CA SER A 57 4.77 3.30 24.21
C SER A 57 5.36 3.09 22.82
N ASP A 58 6.57 3.60 22.56
CA ASP A 58 7.24 3.44 21.27
C ASP A 58 7.37 1.96 20.85
N GLU A 59 7.63 1.08 21.82
CA GLU A 59 7.74 -0.36 21.58
C GLU A 59 6.40 -0.98 21.14
N GLN A 60 5.31 -0.64 21.83
CA GLN A 60 3.97 -1.09 21.47
C GLN A 60 3.52 -0.54 20.11
N THR A 61 3.91 0.69 19.79
CA THR A 61 3.66 1.30 18.49
C THR A 61 4.41 0.54 17.39
N ARG A 62 5.71 0.27 17.58
CA ARG A 62 6.50 -0.54 16.63
C ARG A 62 5.93 -1.94 16.43
N ALA A 63 5.52 -2.61 17.52
CA ALA A 63 4.89 -3.93 17.44
C ALA A 63 3.59 -3.89 16.62
N ALA A 64 2.72 -2.89 16.87
CA ALA A 64 1.48 -2.73 16.11
C ALA A 64 1.73 -2.46 14.62
N TYR A 65 2.73 -1.64 14.28
CA TYR A 65 3.13 -1.42 12.88
C TYR A 65 3.65 -2.70 12.21
N ARG A 66 4.40 -3.54 12.94
CA ARG A 66 4.84 -4.84 12.41
C ARG A 66 3.65 -5.74 12.05
N MET A 67 2.72 -5.91 12.99
CA MET A 67 1.50 -6.73 12.76
C MET A 67 0.69 -6.23 11.58
N LEU A 68 0.52 -4.92 11.47
CA LEU A 68 -0.17 -4.30 10.36
C LEU A 68 0.54 -4.52 9.02
N ARG A 69 1.87 -4.35 8.99
CA ARG A 69 2.69 -4.61 7.81
C ARG A 69 2.57 -6.07 7.37
N ASP A 70 2.55 -7.01 8.31
CA ASP A 70 2.40 -8.43 8.00
C ASP A 70 1.02 -8.72 7.38
N CYS A 71 -0.05 -8.08 7.87
CA CYS A 71 -1.37 -8.14 7.23
C CYS A 71 -1.37 -7.57 5.80
N PHE A 72 -0.70 -6.45 5.56
CA PHE A 72 -0.59 -5.87 4.23
C PHE A 72 0.16 -6.79 3.28
N HIS A 73 1.31 -7.33 3.71
CA HIS A 73 2.06 -8.30 2.91
C HIS A 73 1.20 -9.53 2.59
N TYR A 74 0.48 -10.07 3.58
CA TYR A 74 -0.41 -11.21 3.34
C TYR A 74 -1.53 -10.88 2.35
N ALA A 75 -2.18 -9.72 2.47
CA ALA A 75 -3.33 -9.35 1.64
C ALA A 75 -2.94 -8.97 0.21
N LEU A 76 -1.81 -8.27 0.05
CA LEU A 76 -1.38 -7.72 -1.24
C LEU A 76 -0.38 -8.61 -1.99
N ASN A 77 0.10 -9.68 -1.37
CA ASN A 77 0.96 -10.64 -2.08
C ASN A 77 0.19 -11.24 -3.28
N THR A 78 0.88 -11.39 -4.40
CA THR A 78 0.31 -11.96 -5.63
C THR A 78 1.08 -13.14 -6.17
N SER A 79 2.19 -13.53 -5.52
CA SER A 79 3.16 -14.48 -6.07
C SER A 79 3.44 -15.69 -5.18
N THR A 80 2.99 -15.66 -3.93
CA THR A 80 3.24 -16.70 -2.94
C THR A 80 1.91 -17.26 -2.43
N CYS A 81 1.84 -18.59 -2.29
CA CYS A 81 0.68 -19.26 -1.74
C CYS A 81 0.25 -18.65 -0.39
N ARG A 82 -1.05 -18.34 -0.23
CA ARG A 82 -1.60 -17.78 1.02
C ARG A 82 -1.32 -18.66 2.24
N ALA A 83 -1.52 -19.98 2.11
CA ALA A 83 -1.27 -20.93 3.19
C ALA A 83 0.21 -20.94 3.62
N LYS A 84 1.12 -20.87 2.64
CA LYS A 84 2.56 -20.80 2.89
C LYS A 84 2.96 -19.56 3.69
N ILE A 85 2.37 -18.41 3.40
CA ILE A 85 2.59 -17.18 4.17
C ILE A 85 2.11 -17.35 5.62
N LEU A 86 0.90 -17.89 5.83
CA LEU A 86 0.33 -18.08 7.17
C LEU A 86 1.12 -19.09 8.00
N VAL A 87 1.45 -20.26 7.44
CA VAL A 87 2.20 -21.31 8.14
C VAL A 87 3.59 -20.80 8.54
N LYS A 88 4.28 -20.11 7.61
CA LYS A 88 5.57 -19.46 7.90
C LYS A 88 5.46 -18.40 8.99
N TYR A 89 4.37 -17.63 9.03
CA TYR A 89 4.15 -16.61 10.06
C TYR A 89 4.12 -17.21 11.48
N PHE A 90 3.54 -18.40 11.64
CA PHE A 90 3.52 -19.12 12.92
C PHE A 90 4.80 -19.92 13.20
N GLY A 91 5.85 -19.76 12.38
CA GLY A 91 7.14 -20.43 12.57
C GLY A 91 7.16 -21.88 12.11
N GLU A 92 6.17 -22.31 11.34
CA GLU A 92 6.09 -23.65 10.78
C GLU A 92 6.63 -23.66 9.33
N GLU A 93 7.11 -24.82 8.88
CA GLU A 93 7.50 -25.01 7.49
C GLU A 93 6.33 -25.53 6.66
N PHE A 94 6.10 -24.88 5.51
CA PHE A 94 5.19 -25.37 4.48
C PHE A 94 6.03 -26.03 3.39
N GLY A 95 5.52 -27.11 2.80
CA GLY A 95 6.20 -27.84 1.73
C GLY A 95 6.68 -26.95 0.56
N SER A 96 7.45 -27.56 -0.34
CA SER A 96 7.87 -26.90 -1.58
C SER A 96 6.67 -26.41 -2.40
N ASP A 97 5.58 -27.18 -2.34
CA ASP A 97 4.42 -27.02 -3.20
C ASP A 97 3.43 -25.98 -2.67
N GLY A 98 2.54 -25.50 -3.53
CA GLY A 98 1.44 -24.61 -3.15
C GLY A 98 0.28 -25.38 -2.50
N CYS A 99 -0.66 -24.68 -1.88
CA CYS A 99 -1.86 -25.33 -1.35
C CYS A 99 -2.91 -25.71 -2.41
N GLU A 100 -2.68 -25.34 -3.68
CA GLU A 100 -3.54 -25.60 -4.84
C GLU A 100 -4.99 -25.05 -4.76
N MET A 101 -5.34 -24.38 -3.65
CA MET A 101 -6.73 -24.01 -3.34
C MET A 101 -6.92 -22.51 -3.07
N CYS A 102 -5.84 -21.74 -2.89
CA CYS A 102 -5.93 -20.29 -2.69
C CYS A 102 -5.96 -19.53 -4.02
N ASP A 103 -6.42 -18.27 -3.98
CA ASP A 103 -6.50 -17.37 -5.11
C ASP A 103 -5.18 -17.24 -5.89
N VAL A 104 -4.04 -17.17 -5.20
CA VAL A 104 -2.72 -17.08 -5.84
C VAL A 104 -2.30 -18.39 -6.50
N CYS A 105 -2.61 -19.54 -5.91
CA CYS A 105 -2.29 -20.84 -6.53
C CYS A 105 -3.19 -21.14 -7.73
N ILE A 106 -4.45 -20.70 -7.68
CA ILE A 106 -5.42 -20.93 -8.75
C ILE A 106 -5.18 -19.98 -9.93
N ASN A 107 -5.04 -18.68 -9.65
CA ASN A 107 -4.93 -17.67 -10.71
C ASN A 107 -3.49 -17.41 -11.14
N GLY A 108 -2.50 -17.78 -10.32
CA GLY A 108 -1.12 -17.37 -10.50
C GLY A 108 -0.91 -15.88 -10.22
N PRO A 109 0.33 -15.39 -10.39
CA PRO A 109 0.59 -13.96 -10.38
C PRO A 109 -0.15 -13.27 -11.53
N PRO A 110 -0.56 -11.99 -11.35
CA PRO A 110 -1.19 -11.23 -12.41
C PRO A 110 -0.25 -11.12 -13.61
N GLU A 111 -0.83 -10.94 -14.79
CA GLU A 111 -0.07 -10.66 -16.01
C GLU A 111 0.77 -9.39 -15.80
N MET A 112 2.06 -9.50 -16.14
CA MET A 112 2.97 -8.38 -16.07
C MET A 112 2.69 -7.45 -17.25
N HIS A 113 2.33 -6.21 -16.95
CA HIS A 113 2.16 -5.18 -17.97
C HIS A 113 3.36 -4.24 -17.99
N ASP A 114 3.77 -3.84 -19.19
CA ASP A 114 4.78 -2.81 -19.37
C ASP A 114 4.15 -1.43 -19.11
N PHE A 115 4.57 -0.79 -18.02
CA PHE A 115 4.13 0.55 -17.62
C PHE A 115 5.19 1.62 -17.90
N LYS A 116 6.19 1.33 -18.75
CA LYS A 116 7.31 2.23 -18.99
C LYS A 116 6.86 3.59 -19.50
N GLU A 117 5.87 3.62 -20.39
CA GLU A 117 5.38 4.88 -20.96
C GLU A 117 4.69 5.74 -19.90
N GLU A 118 3.78 5.16 -19.13
CA GLU A 118 3.10 5.81 -18.01
C GLU A 118 4.11 6.30 -16.98
N ALA A 119 5.09 5.48 -16.62
CA ALA A 119 6.13 5.82 -15.66
C ALA A 119 6.98 7.00 -16.16
N VAL A 120 7.45 6.97 -17.41
CA VAL A 120 8.25 8.06 -18.00
C VAL A 120 7.47 9.37 -18.03
N VAL A 121 6.21 9.32 -18.47
CA VAL A 121 5.33 10.50 -18.51
C VAL A 121 5.11 11.07 -17.11
N PHE A 122 4.78 10.21 -16.15
CA PHE A 122 4.54 10.62 -14.76
C PHE A 122 5.78 11.26 -14.13
N MET A 123 6.94 10.62 -14.27
CA MET A 123 8.21 11.12 -13.74
C MET A 123 8.61 12.46 -14.36
N ASN A 124 8.45 12.62 -15.68
CA ASN A 124 8.76 13.87 -16.37
C ASN A 124 7.87 15.03 -15.87
N VAL A 125 6.59 14.76 -15.62
CA VAL A 125 5.66 15.77 -15.09
C VAL A 125 6.04 16.17 -13.65
N LEU A 126 6.38 15.19 -12.79
CA LEU A 126 6.86 15.48 -11.44
C LEU A 126 8.16 16.30 -11.46
N GLN A 127 9.09 15.97 -12.34
CA GLN A 127 10.35 16.71 -12.48
C GLN A 127 10.12 18.14 -12.99
N ALA A 128 9.22 18.33 -13.96
CA ALA A 128 8.87 19.66 -14.45
C ALA A 128 8.25 20.55 -13.34
N GLN A 129 7.40 19.97 -12.49
CA GLN A 129 6.84 20.69 -11.33
C GLN A 129 7.92 21.07 -10.31
N ALA A 130 8.89 20.20 -10.05
CA ALA A 130 10.02 20.51 -9.18
C ALA A 130 10.92 21.62 -9.77
N GLY A 131 11.11 21.63 -11.10
CA GLY A 131 11.93 22.61 -11.82
C GLY A 131 11.30 24.00 -11.92
N GLN A 132 9.98 24.10 -12.12
CA GLN A 132 9.27 25.39 -12.23
C GLN A 132 9.29 26.23 -10.94
N ALA A 133 9.60 25.64 -9.78
CA ALA A 133 9.83 26.40 -8.55
C ALA A 133 11.15 27.21 -8.56
N THR A 134 12.05 26.98 -9.53
CA THR A 134 13.37 27.63 -9.59
C THR A 134 13.44 28.83 -10.55
N GLU A 135 12.46 29.03 -11.42
CA GLU A 135 12.50 30.08 -12.46
C GLU A 135 11.64 31.33 -12.14
N GLY A 136 11.08 31.42 -10.93
CA GLY A 136 10.30 32.58 -10.47
C GLY A 136 11.03 33.46 -9.45
N MET A 137 12.25 33.92 -9.75
CA MET A 137 12.95 34.95 -8.96
C MET A 137 12.70 36.32 -9.60
N ASP A 138 11.52 36.90 -9.33
CA ASP A 138 11.25 38.29 -9.67
C ASP A 138 11.59 39.18 -8.46
N TYR A 139 12.39 40.22 -8.72
CA TYR A 139 12.87 41.17 -7.73
C TYR A 139 11.76 42.19 -7.44
N ASN A 140 11.46 42.39 -6.15
CA ASN A 140 10.61 43.44 -5.54
C ASN A 140 9.20 43.01 -5.11
N SER A 141 9.07 42.56 -3.86
CA SER A 141 8.02 43.06 -2.96
C SER A 141 8.41 42.80 -1.51
N THR A 142 8.10 43.77 -0.67
CA THR A 142 8.61 44.00 0.68
C THR A 142 7.83 43.21 1.74
N ASP A 143 8.58 42.67 2.71
CA ASP A 143 8.23 42.27 4.08
C ASP A 143 7.12 41.25 4.38
N CYS A 144 7.53 40.10 4.94
CA CYS A 144 7.22 39.79 6.35
C CYS A 144 8.24 38.79 6.97
N TYR A 145 8.53 39.01 8.24
CA TYR A 145 9.69 38.52 8.99
C TYR A 145 9.59 37.06 9.50
N THR A 146 10.71 36.34 9.30
CA THR A 146 11.41 35.40 10.22
C THR A 146 10.74 34.12 10.73
N SER A 147 11.19 32.96 10.22
CA SER A 147 12.22 32.11 10.89
C SER A 147 12.57 30.85 10.07
N GLY A 148 13.87 30.64 9.76
CA GLY A 148 14.50 29.32 9.62
C GLY A 148 14.42 28.54 8.28
N ARG A 149 15.32 28.88 7.34
CA ARG A 149 15.68 28.20 6.07
C ARG A 149 15.67 26.64 6.13
N ARG A 150 15.19 25.90 5.11
CA ARG A 150 15.61 25.87 3.69
C ARG A 150 14.41 25.75 2.72
N ASN A 151 14.36 26.60 1.69
CA ASN A 151 13.49 26.39 0.51
C ASN A 151 14.09 25.25 -0.32
N ILE A 152 13.71 24.01 -0.02
CA ILE A 152 13.84 22.88 -0.94
C ILE A 152 12.77 23.11 -2.02
N GLY A 153 13.13 22.98 -3.31
CA GLY A 153 12.23 23.19 -4.44
C GLY A 153 10.86 22.56 -4.20
N ALA A 154 9.79 23.24 -4.60
CA ALA A 154 8.42 22.88 -4.25
C ALA A 154 8.18 21.39 -4.52
N VAL A 155 7.83 20.65 -3.46
CA VAL A 155 7.51 19.22 -3.57
C VAL A 155 6.40 19.07 -4.63
N PRO A 156 6.60 18.26 -5.68
CA PRO A 156 5.61 18.05 -6.71
C PRO A 156 4.27 17.56 -6.12
N ASP A 157 3.16 18.17 -6.53
CA ASP A 157 1.83 17.76 -6.09
C ASP A 157 1.28 16.65 -7.00
N PHE A 158 1.12 15.46 -6.42
CA PHE A 158 0.59 14.27 -7.11
C PHE A 158 -0.74 14.54 -7.84
N ARG A 159 -1.69 15.25 -7.20
CA ARG A 159 -3.02 15.47 -7.78
C ARG A 159 -2.93 16.40 -8.98
N MET A 160 -2.09 17.42 -8.91
CA MET A 160 -1.81 18.31 -10.04
C MET A 160 -1.13 17.56 -11.17
N ALA A 161 -0.13 16.72 -10.89
CA ALA A 161 0.56 15.93 -11.91
C ALA A 161 -0.41 15.00 -12.66
N VAL A 162 -1.24 14.23 -11.94
CA VAL A 162 -2.24 13.34 -12.55
C VAL A 162 -3.29 14.11 -13.34
N SER A 163 -3.72 15.28 -12.86
CA SER A 163 -4.70 16.10 -13.58
C SER A 163 -4.12 16.65 -14.87
N TYR A 164 -2.87 17.14 -14.83
CA TYR A 164 -2.13 17.60 -16.01
C TYR A 164 -1.98 16.49 -17.06
N ILE A 165 -1.58 15.28 -16.66
CA ILE A 165 -1.42 14.14 -17.59
C ILE A 165 -2.74 13.83 -18.30
N ARG A 166 -3.84 13.74 -17.54
CA ARG A 166 -5.16 13.41 -18.09
C ARG A 166 -5.70 14.49 -19.02
N GLU A 167 -5.41 15.75 -18.75
CA GLU A 167 -5.86 16.89 -19.57
C GLU A 167 -5.01 17.09 -20.83
N LYS A 168 -3.70 16.90 -20.73
CA LYS A 168 -2.75 17.25 -21.81
C LYS A 168 -2.37 16.08 -22.71
N ILE A 169 -2.58 14.84 -22.27
CA ILE A 169 -2.18 13.65 -23.03
C ILE A 169 -3.44 12.81 -23.33
N PRO A 170 -3.99 12.90 -24.56
CA PRO A 170 -5.25 12.26 -24.92
C PRO A 170 -5.28 10.74 -24.65
N ARG A 171 -4.12 10.07 -24.80
CA ARG A 171 -3.97 8.64 -24.52
C ARG A 171 -4.34 8.27 -23.08
N PHE A 172 -4.12 9.17 -22.12
CA PHE A 172 -4.35 8.93 -20.70
C PHE A 172 -5.57 9.66 -20.13
N ALA A 173 -6.38 10.29 -20.98
CA ALA A 173 -7.52 11.10 -20.55
C ALA A 173 -8.56 10.30 -19.74
N MET A 174 -8.81 9.06 -20.16
CA MET A 174 -9.78 8.15 -19.54
C MET A 174 -9.17 7.30 -18.40
N THR A 175 -7.87 7.42 -18.14
CA THR A 175 -7.22 6.66 -17.08
C THR A 175 -7.64 7.18 -15.71
N ASP A 176 -8.07 6.27 -14.83
CA ASP A 176 -8.55 6.63 -13.50
C ASP A 176 -7.45 7.16 -12.59
N LYS A 177 -7.80 8.03 -11.64
CA LYS A 177 -6.84 8.52 -10.64
C LYS A 177 -6.25 7.39 -9.79
N ILE A 178 -7.05 6.36 -9.52
CA ILE A 178 -6.62 5.17 -8.74
C ILE A 178 -5.49 4.43 -9.46
N TRP A 179 -5.51 4.42 -10.80
CA TRP A 179 -4.45 3.81 -11.60
C TRP A 179 -3.11 4.49 -11.34
N TRP A 180 -3.07 5.82 -11.43
CA TRP A 180 -1.86 6.61 -11.18
C TRP A 180 -1.37 6.51 -9.73
N GLN A 181 -2.28 6.34 -8.77
CA GLN A 181 -1.91 6.08 -7.38
C GLN A 181 -1.24 4.71 -7.22
N GLY A 182 -1.73 3.69 -7.93
CA GLY A 182 -1.10 2.37 -7.99
C GLY A 182 0.30 2.44 -8.58
N LEU A 183 0.46 3.13 -9.72
CA LEU A 183 1.75 3.32 -10.37
C LEU A 183 2.75 4.05 -9.46
N ALA A 184 2.33 5.14 -8.80
CA ALA A 184 3.20 5.88 -7.88
C ALA A 184 3.74 5.01 -6.75
N ARG A 185 2.90 4.15 -6.15
CA ARG A 185 3.34 3.21 -5.11
C ARG A 185 4.34 2.18 -5.63
N ILE A 186 4.12 1.66 -6.84
CA ILE A 186 5.08 0.73 -7.47
C ILE A 186 6.43 1.44 -7.69
N LEU A 187 6.41 2.69 -8.15
CA LEU A 187 7.62 3.49 -8.35
C LEU A 187 8.33 3.82 -7.02
N GLU A 188 7.58 4.05 -5.95
CA GLU A 188 8.09 4.26 -4.60
C GLU A 188 8.74 2.98 -4.03
N ASP A 189 8.06 1.84 -4.13
CA ASP A 189 8.58 0.52 -3.72
C ASP A 189 9.87 0.15 -4.48
N MET A 190 9.99 0.59 -5.74
CA MET A 190 11.19 0.43 -6.57
C MET A 190 12.28 1.49 -6.29
N GLY A 191 11.99 2.51 -5.47
CA GLY A 191 12.91 3.58 -5.11
C GLY A 191 13.11 4.67 -6.19
N TYR A 192 12.22 4.77 -7.18
CA TYR A 192 12.27 5.82 -8.19
C TYR A 192 11.73 7.17 -7.68
N ILE A 193 10.77 7.14 -6.75
CA ILE A 193 10.20 8.32 -6.10
C ILE A 193 10.13 8.10 -4.59
N GLN A 194 9.98 9.18 -3.82
CA GLN A 194 9.80 9.10 -2.37
C GLN A 194 8.81 10.18 -1.91
N GLU A 195 7.95 9.84 -0.94
CA GLU A 195 7.08 10.82 -0.30
C GLU A 195 7.91 11.83 0.54
N ALA A 196 7.66 13.13 0.35
CA ALA A 196 8.47 14.18 0.98
C ALA A 196 8.44 14.17 2.51
N ALA A 197 7.44 13.53 3.13
CA ALA A 197 7.35 13.36 4.58
C ALA A 197 8.50 12.49 5.14
N GLU A 198 9.03 11.54 4.37
CA GLU A 198 10.14 10.66 4.79
C GLU A 198 11.51 11.37 4.75
N ILE A 199 11.66 12.36 3.86
CA ILE A 199 12.87 13.18 3.73
C ILE A 199 13.11 13.98 5.01
N VAL A 200 12.04 14.48 5.64
CA VAL A 200 12.13 15.26 6.88
C VAL A 200 12.61 14.37 8.03
N SER A 201 12.16 13.11 8.15
CA SER A 201 12.62 12.20 9.20
C SER A 201 14.09 11.78 9.08
N ASN A 202 14.63 11.66 7.86
CA ASN A 202 16.02 11.27 7.63
C ASN A 202 17.01 12.45 7.74
N LEU A 203 16.52 13.70 7.69
CA LEU A 203 17.34 14.91 7.91
C LEU A 203 17.52 15.26 9.39
N PHE A 204 16.79 14.60 10.29
CA PHE A 204 16.86 14.80 11.75
C PHE A 204 17.42 13.57 12.51
N GLN A 205 18.05 12.62 11.80
CA GLN A 205 18.97 11.61 12.39
C GLN A 205 20.41 12.03 12.11
#